data_AF-A0A2V8X9Z3-F1
#
_entry.id   AF-A0A2V8X9Z3-F1
#
_cell.length_a   1.000
_cell.length_b   1.000
_cell.length_c   1.000
_cell.angle_alpha   90.00
_cell.angle_beta   90.00
_cell.angle_gamma   90.00
#
_symmetry.space_group_name_H-M   'P 1'
#
loop_
_entity.id
_entity.type
_entity.pdbx_description
1 polymer ?
#
loop_
_entity_poly.entity_id
_entity_poly.type
_entity_poly.pdbx_seq_one_letter_code
_entity_poly.pdbx_strand_id
1 'polypeptide(L)' 'MQRYLLPGMTFYDIGANIGFFSLLAARIIGAQGRVVAFEADPEVAQRLRDHVER' A
#
# COMPACT_ATOMS: atom_id res chain seq x y z
N MET A 1 -10.05 -8.47 1.35
CA MET A 1 -8.64 -8.35 1.75
C MET A 1 -8.28 -9.19 2.97
N GLN A 2 -8.89 -8.99 4.15
CA GLN A 2 -8.53 -9.72 5.38
C GLN A 2 -8.56 -11.26 5.26
N ARG A 3 -9.43 -11.83 4.41
CA ARG A 3 -9.49 -13.27 4.15
C ARG A 3 -8.27 -13.83 3.39
N TYR A 4 -7.54 -13.00 2.65
CA TYR A 4 -6.50 -13.42 1.70
C TYR A 4 -5.11 -12.93 2.06
N LEU A 5 -5.00 -11.85 2.85
CA LEU A 5 -3.74 -11.32 3.30
C LEU A 5 -3.32 -11.98 4.61
N LEU A 6 -2.09 -12.46 4.64
CA LEU A 6 -1.45 -13.02 5.82
C LEU A 6 -0.24 -12.15 6.21
N PRO A 7 0.16 -12.16 7.50
CA PRO A 7 1.37 -11.50 7.94
C PRO A 7 2.60 -11.93 7.11
N GLY A 8 3.49 -10.98 6.81
CA GLY A 8 4.72 -11.24 6.04
C GLY A 8 4.56 -11.30 4.52
N MET A 9 3.33 -11.20 3.98
CA MET A 9 3.12 -11.20 2.54
C MET A 9 3.67 -9.94 1.84
N THR A 10 3.89 -10.05 0.53
CA THR A 10 4.05 -8.88 -0.35
C THR A 10 2.73 -8.58 -1.06
N PHE A 11 2.24 -7.35 -0.95
CA PHE A 11 1.03 -6.86 -1.61
C PHE A 11 1.38 -5.84 -2.70
N TYR A 12 0.89 -6.07 -3.92
CA TYR A 12 1.04 -5.14 -5.04
C TYR A 12 -0.28 -4.39 -5.24
N ASP A 13 -0.24 -3.06 -5.17
CA ASP A 13 -1.37 -2.16 -5.38
C ASP A 13 -1.14 -1.36 -6.66
N ILE A 14 -1.81 -1.75 -7.75
CA ILE A 14 -1.63 -1.14 -9.07
C ILE A 14 -2.76 -0.15 -9.32
N GLY A 15 -2.44 1.12 -9.57
CA GLY A 15 -3.42 2.21 -9.54
C GLY A 15 -3.80 2.57 -8.12
N ALA A 16 -2.80 2.70 -7.25
CA ALA A 16 -2.97 2.85 -5.80
C ALA A 16 -3.69 4.15 -5.39
N ASN A 17 -3.86 5.11 -6.31
CA ASN A 17 -4.43 6.42 -6.03
C ASN A 17 -3.73 7.05 -4.82
N ILE A 18 -4.47 7.60 -3.86
CA ILE A 18 -3.92 8.11 -2.59
C ILE A 18 -3.58 7.03 -1.55
N GLY A 19 -3.62 5.73 -1.90
CA GLY A 19 -3.06 4.66 -1.07
C GLY A 19 -4.00 4.01 -0.04
N PHE A 20 -5.32 4.13 -0.20
CA PHE A 20 -6.28 3.56 0.75
C PHE A 20 -6.07 2.04 0.95
N PHE A 21 -5.96 1.28 -0.14
CA PHE A 21 -5.76 -0.18 -0.05
C PHE A 21 -4.34 -0.53 0.35
N SER A 22 -3.34 0.20 -0.14
CA SER A 22 -1.95 0.10 0.30
C SER A 22 -1.81 0.18 1.83
N LEU A 23 -2.41 1.19 2.47
CA LEU A 23 -2.35 1.37 3.93
C LEU A 23 -3.14 0.31 4.70
N LEU A 24 -4.28 -0.11 4.17
CA LEU A 24 -5.05 -1.20 4.76
C LEU A 24 -4.27 -2.52 4.67
N ALA A 25 -3.60 -2.78 3.55
CA ALA A 25 -2.79 -3.98 3.34
C ALA A 25 -1.58 -3.98 4.28
N ALA A 26 -0.87 -2.85 4.39
CA ALA A 26 0.26 -2.69 5.31
C ALA A 26 -0.11 -3.04 6.76
N ARG A 27 -1.29 -2.60 7.23
CA ARG A 27 -1.79 -2.96 8.56
C ARG A 27 -2.06 -4.45 8.74
N ILE A 28 -2.52 -5.15 7.70
CA ILE A 28 -2.86 -6.59 7.79
C ILE A 28 -1.60 -7.47 7.67
N ILE A 29 -0.70 -7.16 6.74
CA ILE A 29 0.52 -7.95 6.50
C ILE A 29 1.61 -7.69 7.55
N GLY A 30 1.51 -6.58 8.30
CA GLY A 30 2.37 -6.25 9.43
C GLY A 30 3.81 -5.89 9.05
N ALA A 31 4.65 -5.69 10.07
CA ALA A 31 6.01 -5.15 9.92
C ALA A 31 6.98 -6.03 9.12
N GLN A 32 6.68 -7.33 8.98
CA GLN A 32 7.47 -8.24 8.16
C GLN A 32 6.98 -8.33 6.71
N GLY A 33 5.82 -7.73 6.41
CA GLY A 33 5.27 -7.69 5.07
C GLY A 33 5.75 -6.47 4.28
N ARG A 34 5.43 -6.46 2.99
CA ARG A 34 5.84 -5.38 2.08
C ARG A 34 4.66 -4.96 1.21
N VAL A 35 4.44 -3.65 1.08
CA VAL A 35 3.51 -3.09 0.09
C VAL A 35 4.33 -2.44 -1.03
N VAL A 36 3.96 -2.74 -2.27
CA VAL A 36 4.48 -2.08 -3.47
C VAL A 36 3.30 -1.41 -4.15
N ALA A 37 3.26 -0.08 -4.09
CA ALA A 37 2.16 0.72 -4.63
C ALA A 37 2.64 1.48 -5.88
N PHE A 38 1.82 1.47 -6.93
CA PHE A 38 2.09 2.17 -8.18
C PHE A 38 0.92 3.07 -8.54
N GLU A 39 1.22 4.33 -8.88
CA GLU A 39 0.25 5.32 -9.35
C GLU A 39 0.85 6.06 -10.55
N ALA A 40 0.05 6.24 -11.61
CA ALA A 40 0.47 6.82 -12.87
C ALA A 40 0.38 8.35 -12.85
N ASP A 41 -0.57 8.92 -12.12
CA ASP A 41 -0.68 10.37 -11.96
C ASP A 41 0.40 10.88 -10.99
N PRO A 42 1.32 11.78 -11.43
CA PRO A 42 2.43 12.22 -10.59
C PRO A 42 2.00 13.01 -9.33
N GLU A 43 0.92 13.77 -9.40
CA GLU A 43 0.41 14.55 -8.27
C GLU A 43 -0.22 13.63 -7.24
N VAL A 44 -1.04 12.67 -7.69
CA VAL A 44 -1.65 11.67 -6.81
C VAL A 44 -0.57 10.76 -6.21
N ALA A 45 0.43 10.37 -6.99
CA ALA A 45 1.56 9.59 -6.51
C ALA A 45 2.37 10.33 -5.43
N GLN A 46 2.41 11.68 -5.45
CA GLN A 46 3.02 12.43 -4.36
C GLN A 46 2.22 12.29 -3.07
N ARG A 47 0.90 12.45 -3.14
CA ARG A 47 0.02 12.25 -1.97
C ARG A 47 0.11 10.83 -1.40
N LEU A 48 0.31 9.83 -2.27
CA LEU A 48 0.59 8.45 -1.86
C LEU A 48 1.92 8.35 -1.08
N ARG A 49 2.99 8.97 -1.58
CA ARG A 49 4.32 8.97 -0.93
C ARG A 49 4.29 9.62 0.46
N ASP A 50 3.52 10.69 0.62
CA ASP A 50 3.40 11.40 1.90
C ASP A 50 2.89 10.50 3.05
N HIS A 51 2.23 9.38 2.74
CA HIS A 51 1.80 8.40 3.75
C HIS A 51 2.92 7.49 4.27
N VAL A 52 4.07 7.41 3.57
CA VAL A 52 5.22 6.59 3.97
C VAL A 52 6.15 7.35 4.92
N GLU A 53 6.18 8.67 4.80
CA GLU A 53 7.05 9.55 5.60
C GLU A 53 6.45 9.96 6.96
N ARG A 54 5.19 9.60 7.22
CA ARG A 54 4.45 9.89 8.46
C ARG A 54 4.40 8.68 9.38
#